data_AF-A0A9N9F726-F1
#
_entry.id   AF-A0A9N9F726-F1
#
_cell.length_a   1.000
_cell.length_b   1.000
_cell.length_c   1.000
_cell.angle_alpha   90.00
_cell.angle_beta   90.00
_cell.angle_gamma   90.00
#
_symmetry.space_group_name_H-M   'P 1'
#
loop_
_entity.id
_entity.type
_entity.pdbx_description
1 polymer ?
#
loop_
_entity_poly.entity_id
_entity_poly.type
_entity_poly.pdbx_seq_one_letter_code
_entity_poly.pdbx_strand_id
1 'polypeptide(L)'
;MKNCPDDEDPCFYKAFVENICDSFYENCDLIDFFRLLPDLFDKFIEPIQEGRATKNDISLLCNELKSHFNDVLDKLYLQNISAANFEDQLPQWSLYLLIATFLGSYIPQNLDQRYFATKAFEKPRLSRTPKKQKLSHDSPGKLPQQLKGPQSFELERVLAIFQSIYYNHRNIQTIDMHQQIESFVAHHLIVCTVPYDRLGSRAYRCNVNYNCVKQISRDIDFDISKYLDEFW
;
A
#
# COMPACT_ATOMS: atom_id res chain seq x y z
N MET A 1 -11.50 -24.97 -17.52
CA MET A 1 -11.89 -25.00 -16.09
C MET A 1 -10.95 -25.94 -15.35
N LYS A 2 -9.67 -25.57 -15.17
CA LYS A 2 -8.65 -26.46 -14.58
C LYS A 2 -8.72 -26.58 -13.04
N ASN A 3 -9.50 -25.72 -12.38
CA ASN A 3 -9.59 -25.62 -10.92
C ASN A 3 -11.00 -25.89 -10.38
N CYS A 4 -11.94 -26.30 -11.24
CA CYS A 4 -13.27 -26.70 -10.78
C CYS A 4 -13.14 -28.04 -10.05
N PRO A 5 -13.68 -28.19 -8.83
CA PRO A 5 -13.75 -29.49 -8.18
C PRO A 5 -14.54 -30.48 -9.04
N ASP A 6 -14.09 -31.73 -9.08
CA ASP A 6 -14.65 -32.77 -9.96
C ASP A 6 -16.11 -33.11 -9.64
N ASP A 7 -16.56 -32.80 -8.41
CA ASP A 7 -17.91 -33.09 -7.90
C ASP A 7 -18.93 -31.95 -8.11
N GLU A 8 -18.51 -30.80 -8.66
CA GLU A 8 -19.36 -29.61 -8.77
C GLU A 8 -19.77 -29.25 -10.20
N ASP A 9 -20.93 -28.61 -10.32
CA ASP A 9 -21.46 -28.18 -11.62
C ASP A 9 -20.55 -27.10 -12.23
N PRO A 10 -19.96 -27.32 -13.42
CA PRO A 10 -19.10 -26.35 -14.09
C PRO A 10 -19.78 -24.99 -14.32
N CYS A 11 -21.11 -24.97 -14.51
CA CYS A 11 -21.86 -23.74 -14.68
C CYS A 11 -21.94 -22.94 -13.36
N PHE A 12 -22.10 -23.63 -12.23
CA PHE A 12 -22.13 -23.02 -10.90
C PHE A 12 -20.75 -22.48 -10.50
N TYR A 13 -19.69 -23.26 -10.73
CA TYR A 13 -18.31 -22.82 -10.48
C TYR A 13 -17.93 -21.62 -11.35
N LYS A 14 -18.36 -21.61 -12.62
CA LYS A 14 -18.15 -20.45 -13.51
C LYS A 14 -18.84 -19.20 -12.98
N ALA A 15 -20.09 -19.31 -12.52
CA ALA A 15 -20.82 -18.18 -11.95
C ALA A 15 -20.17 -17.66 -10.65
N PHE A 16 -19.61 -18.55 -9.83
CA PHE A 16 -18.77 -18.17 -8.68
C PHE A 16 -17.56 -17.34 -9.13
N VAL A 17 -16.75 -17.87 -10.05
CA VAL A 17 -15.54 -17.19 -10.53
C VAL A 17 -15.88 -15.83 -11.16
N GLU A 18 -16.91 -15.75 -12.01
CA GLU A 18 -17.29 -14.49 -12.68
C GLU A 18 -17.76 -13.42 -11.67
N ASN A 19 -18.60 -13.78 -10.70
CA ASN A 19 -19.08 -12.82 -9.69
C ASN A 19 -17.99 -12.34 -8.71
N ILE A 20 -16.94 -13.15 -8.54
CA ILE A 20 -15.81 -12.87 -7.67
C ILE A 20 -14.76 -12.07 -8.43
N CYS A 21 -14.40 -12.46 -9.65
CA CYS A 21 -13.45 -11.74 -10.51
C CYS A 21 -13.70 -10.24 -10.58
N ASP A 22 -14.96 -9.82 -10.74
CA ASP A 22 -15.34 -8.40 -10.81
C ASP A 22 -15.03 -7.63 -9.51
N SER A 23 -15.12 -8.29 -8.35
CA SER A 23 -14.75 -7.70 -7.06
C SER A 23 -13.25 -7.78 -6.77
N PHE A 24 -12.51 -8.60 -7.51
CA PHE A 24 -11.14 -9.00 -7.21
C PHE A 24 -10.09 -8.24 -8.01
N TYR A 25 -10.39 -7.87 -9.25
CA TYR A 25 -9.43 -7.20 -10.14
C TYR A 25 -8.85 -5.89 -9.57
N GLU A 26 -9.58 -5.24 -8.65
CA GLU A 26 -9.12 -3.99 -8.04
C GLU A 26 -8.15 -4.18 -6.86
N ASN A 27 -8.15 -5.35 -6.22
CA ASN A 27 -7.51 -5.53 -4.90
C ASN A 27 -6.46 -6.65 -4.83
N CYS A 28 -6.38 -7.54 -5.84
CA CYS A 28 -5.49 -8.70 -5.79
C CYS A 28 -4.96 -9.05 -7.20
N ASP A 29 -3.69 -9.44 -7.29
CA ASP A 29 -3.11 -9.95 -8.54
C ASP A 29 -3.67 -11.35 -8.86
N LEU A 30 -3.73 -11.67 -10.15
CA LEU A 30 -4.30 -12.93 -10.64
C LEU A 30 -3.66 -14.19 -10.01
N ILE A 31 -2.37 -14.15 -9.68
CA ILE A 31 -1.66 -15.29 -9.12
C ILE A 31 -2.15 -15.61 -7.71
N ASP A 32 -2.25 -14.60 -6.86
CA ASP A 32 -2.76 -14.76 -5.50
C ASP A 32 -4.24 -15.10 -5.52
N PHE A 33 -5.01 -14.52 -6.45
CA PHE A 33 -6.39 -14.94 -6.67
C PHE A 33 -6.53 -16.44 -6.94
N PHE A 34 -5.72 -16.99 -7.87
CA PHE A 34 -5.75 -18.43 -8.15
C PHE A 34 -5.32 -19.29 -6.98
N ARG A 35 -4.41 -18.81 -6.12
CA ARG A 35 -3.99 -19.51 -4.89
C ARG A 35 -5.12 -19.56 -3.86
N LEU A 36 -5.89 -18.48 -3.73
CA LEU A 36 -6.98 -18.35 -2.76
C LEU A 36 -8.31 -18.93 -3.24
N LEU A 37 -8.45 -19.12 -4.56
CA LEU A 37 -9.66 -19.62 -5.19
C LEU A 37 -10.22 -20.90 -4.54
N PRO A 38 -9.41 -21.92 -4.15
CA PRO A 38 -9.91 -23.12 -3.49
C PRO A 38 -10.52 -22.82 -2.12
N ASP A 39 -9.79 -22.12 -1.26
CA ASP A 39 -10.24 -21.77 0.10
C ASP A 39 -11.49 -20.88 0.07
N LEU A 40 -11.57 -19.98 -0.91
CA LEU A 40 -12.74 -19.12 -1.12
C LEU A 40 -13.95 -19.91 -1.62
N PHE A 41 -13.72 -20.95 -2.43
CA PHE A 41 -14.79 -21.80 -2.91
C PHE A 41 -15.38 -22.67 -1.80
N ASP A 42 -14.54 -23.21 -0.91
CA ASP A 42 -14.98 -23.95 0.27
C ASP A 42 -15.89 -23.09 1.15
N LYS A 43 -15.50 -21.83 1.36
CA LYS A 43 -16.31 -20.85 2.10
C LYS A 43 -17.56 -20.38 1.37
N PHE A 44 -17.56 -20.39 0.03
CA PHE A 44 -18.74 -20.07 -0.76
C PHE A 44 -19.81 -21.18 -0.70
N ILE A 45 -19.40 -22.44 -0.55
CA ILE A 45 -20.33 -23.58 -0.42
C ILE A 45 -20.80 -23.78 1.03
N GLU A 46 -20.05 -23.34 2.03
CA GLU A 46 -20.39 -23.48 3.46
C GLU A 46 -21.86 -23.14 3.79
N PRO A 47 -22.46 -22.01 3.31
CA PRO A 47 -23.86 -21.70 3.58
C PRO A 47 -24.86 -22.67 2.92
N ILE A 48 -24.46 -23.33 1.83
CA ILE A 48 -25.25 -24.35 1.13
C ILE A 48 -25.19 -25.67 1.88
N GLN A 49 -24.01 -26.05 2.39
CA GLN A 49 -23.84 -27.24 3.23
C GLN A 49 -24.60 -27.13 4.56
N GLU A 50 -24.65 -25.93 5.14
CA GLU A 50 -25.40 -25.64 6.36
C GLU A 50 -26.90 -25.46 6.13
N GLY A 51 -27.36 -25.47 4.87
CA GLY A 51 -28.78 -25.30 4.51
C GLY A 51 -29.32 -23.87 4.71
N ARG A 52 -28.43 -22.87 4.85
CA ARG A 52 -28.78 -21.45 4.98
C ARG A 52 -29.10 -20.77 3.65
N ALA A 53 -28.60 -21.31 2.54
CA ALA A 53 -28.79 -20.77 1.19
C ALA A 53 -28.94 -21.89 0.16
N THR A 54 -29.52 -21.56 -1.00
CA THR A 54 -29.60 -22.48 -2.14
C THR A 54 -28.60 -22.10 -3.24
N LYS A 55 -28.32 -23.03 -4.17
CA LYS A 55 -27.45 -22.78 -5.34
C LYS A 55 -27.96 -21.63 -6.23
N ASN A 56 -29.22 -21.22 -6.11
CA ASN A 56 -29.80 -20.10 -6.85
C ASN A 56 -29.52 -18.73 -6.19
N ASP A 57 -29.13 -18.71 -4.90
CA ASP A 57 -28.93 -17.49 -4.11
C ASP A 57 -27.49 -16.95 -4.26
N ILE A 58 -26.97 -16.94 -5.50
CA ILE A 58 -25.57 -16.58 -5.80
C ILE A 58 -25.21 -15.21 -5.23
N SER A 59 -26.11 -14.22 -5.29
CA SER A 59 -25.86 -12.87 -4.76
C SER A 59 -25.73 -12.84 -3.23
N LEU A 60 -26.47 -13.69 -2.51
CA LEU A 60 -26.40 -13.78 -1.05
C LEU A 60 -25.11 -14.47 -0.61
N LEU A 61 -24.76 -15.56 -1.28
CA LEU A 61 -23.49 -16.26 -1.10
C LEU A 61 -22.29 -15.35 -1.38
N CYS A 62 -22.34 -14.55 -2.45
CA CYS A 62 -21.28 -13.59 -2.77
C CYS A 62 -21.16 -12.49 -1.72
N ASN A 63 -22.26 -12.03 -1.12
CA ASN A 63 -22.21 -11.01 -0.06
C ASN A 63 -21.62 -11.55 1.25
N GLU A 64 -21.94 -12.79 1.64
CA GLU A 64 -21.28 -13.44 2.78
C GLU A 64 -19.80 -13.73 2.51
N LEU A 65 -19.46 -14.14 1.29
CA LEU A 65 -18.07 -14.35 0.92
C LEU A 65 -17.27 -13.04 0.93
N LYS A 66 -17.86 -11.91 0.52
CA LYS A 66 -17.19 -10.60 0.50
C LYS A 66 -16.71 -10.15 1.88
N SER A 67 -17.49 -10.35 2.94
CA SER A 67 -17.06 -9.99 4.29
C SER A 67 -15.89 -10.86 4.75
N HIS A 68 -16.00 -12.18 4.55
CA HIS A 68 -14.93 -13.11 4.91
C HIS A 68 -13.66 -12.91 4.05
N PHE A 69 -13.82 -12.53 2.80
CA PHE A 69 -12.72 -12.25 1.88
C PHE A 69 -11.92 -11.02 2.32
N ASN A 70 -12.57 -9.92 2.69
CA ASN A 70 -11.86 -8.76 3.21
C ASN A 70 -11.03 -9.14 4.45
N ASP A 71 -11.59 -9.97 5.34
CA ASP A 71 -10.85 -10.47 6.52
C ASP A 71 -9.67 -11.38 6.14
N VAL A 72 -9.82 -12.21 5.10
CA VAL A 72 -8.76 -13.12 4.61
C VAL A 72 -7.69 -12.37 3.84
N LEU A 73 -8.05 -11.41 2.99
CA LEU A 73 -7.11 -10.51 2.33
C LEU A 73 -6.36 -9.70 3.35
N ASP A 74 -7.06 -9.07 4.30
CA ASP A 74 -6.44 -8.33 5.38
C ASP A 74 -5.46 -9.25 6.11
N LYS A 75 -5.84 -10.49 6.44
CA LYS A 75 -4.92 -11.44 7.08
C LYS A 75 -3.76 -11.90 6.20
N LEU A 76 -3.93 -12.10 4.90
CA LEU A 76 -2.86 -12.52 3.99
C LEU A 76 -1.86 -11.40 3.74
N TYR A 77 -2.35 -10.20 3.47
CA TYR A 77 -1.51 -9.01 3.35
C TYR A 77 -0.89 -8.65 4.70
N LEU A 78 -1.60 -8.78 5.84
CA LEU A 78 -1.04 -8.58 7.17
C LEU A 78 -0.09 -9.69 7.61
N GLN A 79 -0.27 -10.96 7.22
CA GLN A 79 0.67 -12.04 7.56
C GLN A 79 1.97 -11.92 6.76
N ASN A 80 1.89 -11.58 5.47
CA ASN A 80 3.09 -11.30 4.68
C ASN A 80 3.87 -10.09 5.21
N ILE A 81 3.19 -9.11 5.82
CA ILE A 81 3.81 -7.89 6.34
C ILE A 81 4.22 -8.02 7.83
N SER A 82 3.49 -8.75 8.67
CA SER A 82 3.77 -8.89 10.11
C SER A 82 4.64 -10.09 10.47
N ALA A 83 4.71 -11.14 9.64
CA ALA A 83 5.59 -12.28 9.86
C ALA A 83 7.01 -12.06 9.28
N ALA A 84 7.20 -11.02 8.47
CA ALA A 84 8.50 -10.69 7.92
C ALA A 84 9.29 -9.85 8.94
N ASN A 85 10.28 -10.46 9.59
CA ASN A 85 11.39 -9.72 10.16
C ASN A 85 12.15 -9.06 9.00
N PHE A 86 11.68 -7.91 8.54
CA PHE A 86 12.27 -7.24 7.39
C PHE A 86 13.75 -6.91 7.62
N GLU A 87 14.17 -6.71 8.87
CA GLU A 87 15.58 -6.53 9.26
C GLU A 87 16.46 -7.73 8.85
N ASP A 88 15.94 -8.95 8.97
CA ASP A 88 16.67 -10.18 8.62
C ASP A 88 16.64 -10.47 7.11
N GLN A 89 15.64 -9.94 6.39
CA GLN A 89 15.37 -10.28 4.99
C GLN A 89 15.84 -9.21 3.99
N LEU A 90 15.90 -7.95 4.42
CA LEU A 90 16.21 -6.82 3.56
C LEU A 90 17.46 -6.09 4.07
N PRO A 91 18.33 -5.64 3.17
CA PRO A 91 19.44 -4.79 3.58
C PRO A 91 18.91 -3.47 4.15
N GLN A 92 19.63 -2.89 5.11
CA GLN A 92 19.19 -1.70 5.84
C GLN A 92 18.72 -0.54 4.93
N TRP A 93 19.41 -0.29 3.82
CA TRP A 93 19.00 0.76 2.88
C TRP A 93 17.65 0.50 2.23
N SER A 94 17.28 -0.76 2.02
CA SER A 94 15.98 -1.14 1.47
C SER A 94 14.86 -0.87 2.49
N LEU A 95 15.14 -1.03 3.78
CA LEU A 95 14.22 -0.64 4.86
C LEU A 95 14.00 0.88 4.90
N TYR A 96 15.06 1.67 4.76
CA TYR A 96 14.94 3.12 4.60
C TYR A 96 14.17 3.50 3.34
N LEU A 97 14.35 2.78 2.24
CA LEU A 97 13.59 3.00 1.01
C LEU A 97 12.10 2.71 1.22
N LEU A 98 11.75 1.66 1.96
CA LEU A 98 10.37 1.34 2.32
C LEU A 98 9.75 2.38 3.27
N ILE A 99 10.53 2.92 4.21
CA ILE A 99 10.08 4.05 5.03
C ILE A 99 9.87 5.30 4.17
N ALA A 100 10.77 5.57 3.21
CA ALA A 100 10.64 6.71 2.30
C ALA A 100 9.38 6.63 1.42
N THR A 101 8.99 5.42 0.98
CA THR A 101 7.75 5.23 0.21
C THR A 101 6.52 5.47 1.08
N PHE A 102 6.54 5.02 2.34
CA PHE A 102 5.49 5.33 3.31
C PHE A 102 5.38 6.84 3.54
N LEU A 103 6.48 7.52 3.85
CA LEU A 103 6.50 8.98 4.04
C LEU A 103 6.03 9.72 2.78
N GLY A 104 6.44 9.27 1.60
CA GLY A 104 5.98 9.80 0.31
C GLY A 104 4.47 9.66 0.12
N SER A 105 3.85 8.58 0.58
CA SER A 105 2.39 8.42 0.48
C SER A 105 1.60 9.23 1.50
N TYR A 106 2.12 9.43 2.71
CA TYR A 106 1.33 10.06 3.78
C TYR A 106 1.60 11.56 3.95
N ILE A 107 2.78 12.05 3.58
CA ILE A 107 3.12 13.48 3.64
C ILE A 107 2.70 14.14 2.32
N PRO A 108 2.03 15.31 2.33
CA PRO A 108 1.76 16.06 1.10
C PRO A 108 3.04 16.58 0.46
N GLN A 109 3.11 16.60 -0.87
CA GLN A 109 4.25 17.13 -1.63
C GLN A 109 4.63 18.58 -1.23
N ASN A 110 3.66 19.42 -0.85
CA ASN A 110 3.92 20.80 -0.45
C ASN A 110 4.66 20.94 0.90
N LEU A 111 4.80 19.86 1.65
CA LEU A 111 5.53 19.82 2.92
C LEU A 111 6.93 19.19 2.79
N ASP A 112 7.31 18.68 1.62
CA ASP A 112 8.59 18.00 1.43
C ASP A 112 9.78 18.90 1.78
N GLN A 113 9.74 20.18 1.39
CA GLN A 113 10.80 21.15 1.75
C GLN A 113 10.91 21.38 3.26
N ARG A 114 9.82 21.25 4.01
CA ARG A 114 9.83 21.46 5.46
C ARG A 114 10.46 20.27 6.18
N TYR A 115 10.18 19.05 5.71
CA TYR A 115 10.59 17.82 6.38
C TYR A 115 11.92 17.24 5.87
N PHE A 116 12.24 17.41 4.59
CA PHE A 116 13.36 16.73 3.92
C PHE A 116 14.46 17.65 3.39
N ALA A 117 14.28 18.98 3.42
CA ALA A 117 15.34 19.88 3.00
C ALA A 117 16.51 19.86 3.98
N THR A 118 17.71 19.65 3.45
CA THR A 118 18.94 19.68 4.25
C THR A 118 19.28 21.13 4.63
N LYS A 119 19.47 21.40 5.93
CA LYS A 119 19.83 22.73 6.46
C LYS A 119 21.10 23.33 5.82
N ALA A 120 21.99 22.50 5.26
CA ALA A 120 23.21 22.93 4.58
C ALA A 120 22.95 23.72 3.28
N PHE A 121 21.76 23.61 2.67
CA PHE A 121 21.38 24.33 1.46
C PHE A 121 20.40 25.49 1.70
N GLU A 122 20.19 25.88 2.97
CA GLU A 122 19.51 27.14 3.28
C GLU A 122 20.38 28.31 2.84
N LYS A 123 20.27 28.70 1.56
CA LYS A 123 20.67 30.06 1.16
C LYS A 123 19.91 31.01 2.08
N PRO A 124 20.57 32.00 2.71
CA PRO A 124 19.86 32.97 3.53
C PRO A 124 18.79 33.61 2.66
N ARG A 125 17.52 33.30 2.96
CA ARG A 125 16.40 33.91 2.25
C ARG A 125 16.47 35.39 2.61
N LEU A 126 16.82 36.23 1.63
CA LEU A 126 16.58 37.67 1.73
C LEU A 126 15.17 37.85 2.24
N SER A 127 15.05 38.51 3.39
CA SER A 127 13.82 38.67 4.15
C SER A 127 12.75 39.33 3.28
N ARG A 128 11.98 38.53 2.55
CA ARG A 128 10.69 38.98 2.03
C ARG A 128 9.78 39.00 3.24
N THR A 129 9.41 40.21 3.65
CA THR A 129 8.44 40.49 4.70
C THR A 129 7.31 39.47 4.63
N PRO A 130 7.00 38.77 5.75
CA PRO A 130 5.92 37.81 5.76
C PRO A 130 4.63 38.59 5.48
N LYS A 131 4.08 38.40 4.28
CA LYS A 131 2.69 38.78 4.02
C LYS A 131 1.90 37.88 4.97
N LYS A 132 1.42 38.46 6.07
CA LYS A 132 0.48 37.79 7.00
C LYS A 132 -0.71 37.34 6.16
N GLN A 133 -0.67 36.10 5.66
CA GLN A 133 -1.88 35.39 5.32
C GLN A 133 -2.58 35.23 6.67
N LYS A 134 -3.63 36.03 6.86
CA LYS A 134 -4.59 35.82 7.93
C LYS A 134 -4.98 34.34 7.86
N LEU A 135 -4.66 33.60 8.92
CA LEU A 135 -5.31 32.34 9.23
C LEU A 135 -6.81 32.65 9.29
N SER A 136 -7.50 32.40 8.18
CA SER A 136 -8.95 32.35 8.17
C SER A 136 -9.33 31.10 8.96
N HIS A 137 -9.57 31.32 10.25
CA HIS A 137 -10.25 30.39 11.13
C HIS A 137 -11.73 30.33 10.71
N ASP A 138 -12.01 29.77 9.53
CA ASP A 138 -13.31 29.20 9.17
C ASP A 138 -13.23 28.54 7.78
N SER A 139 -12.77 27.30 7.74
CA SER A 139 -13.03 26.42 6.60
C SER A 139 -13.58 25.13 7.19
N PRO A 140 -14.88 24.84 7.02
CA PRO A 140 -15.46 23.63 7.56
C PRO A 140 -14.84 22.42 6.85
N GLY A 141 -14.29 21.48 7.61
CA GLY A 141 -14.05 20.11 7.12
C GLY A 141 -12.76 19.85 6.34
N LYS A 142 -11.59 20.32 6.78
CA LYS A 142 -10.34 19.61 6.41
C LYS A 142 -10.30 18.31 7.21
N LEU A 143 -10.84 17.23 6.63
CA LEU A 143 -10.71 15.87 7.15
C LEU A 143 -9.25 15.63 7.59
N PRO A 144 -9.01 15.06 8.79
CA PRO A 144 -7.69 14.61 9.22
C PRO A 144 -7.00 13.89 8.07
N GLN A 145 -5.73 14.23 7.82
CA GLN A 145 -4.97 13.67 6.71
C GLN A 145 -4.93 12.13 6.75
N GLN A 146 -5.06 11.53 7.93
CA GLN A 146 -5.25 10.10 8.17
C GLN A 146 -6.45 9.51 7.41
N LEU A 147 -7.55 10.26 7.34
CA LEU A 147 -8.79 9.83 6.69
C LEU A 147 -8.73 9.97 5.16
N LYS A 148 -7.66 10.57 4.61
CA LYS A 148 -7.47 10.71 3.16
C LYS A 148 -6.77 9.52 2.50
N GLY A 149 -6.34 8.53 3.28
CA GLY A 149 -5.61 7.36 2.78
C GLY A 149 -4.23 7.70 2.18
N PRO A 150 -3.47 6.70 1.76
CA PRO A 150 -2.15 6.90 1.15
C PRO A 150 -2.29 7.57 -0.22
N GLN A 151 -1.57 8.68 -0.42
CA GLN A 151 -1.53 9.41 -1.68
C GLN A 151 -0.55 8.77 -2.66
N SER A 152 -0.86 8.90 -3.95
CA SER A 152 0.07 8.53 -5.02
C SER A 152 1.25 9.51 -5.07
N PHE A 153 2.44 8.99 -5.35
CA PHE A 153 3.66 9.76 -5.54
C PHE A 153 4.42 9.28 -6.77
N GLU A 154 5.28 10.15 -7.31
CA GLU A 154 6.23 9.80 -8.37
C GLU A 154 7.51 9.20 -7.78
N LEU A 155 8.20 8.35 -8.55
CA LEU A 155 9.43 7.69 -8.10
C LEU A 155 10.51 8.68 -7.63
N GLU A 156 10.74 9.75 -8.39
CA GLU A 156 11.75 10.77 -8.10
C GLU A 156 11.58 11.39 -6.70
N ARG A 157 10.33 11.56 -6.28
CA ARG A 157 10.03 12.09 -4.94
C ARG A 157 10.50 11.14 -3.84
N VAL A 158 10.25 9.85 -3.98
CA VAL A 158 10.71 8.85 -3.00
C VAL A 158 12.22 8.74 -2.99
N LEU A 159 12.88 8.78 -4.15
CA LEU A 159 14.34 8.77 -4.22
C LEU A 159 14.95 9.99 -3.51
N ALA A 160 14.34 11.17 -3.67
CA ALA A 160 14.76 12.38 -2.96
C ALA A 160 14.54 12.27 -1.44
N ILE A 161 13.38 11.76 -1.00
CA ILE A 161 13.11 11.50 0.43
C ILE A 161 14.12 10.51 0.98
N PHE A 162 14.35 9.39 0.29
CA PHE A 162 15.31 8.36 0.66
C PHE A 162 16.71 8.93 0.85
N GLN A 163 17.21 9.71 -0.11
CA GLN A 163 18.51 10.38 -0.02
C GLN A 163 18.60 11.36 1.17
N SER A 164 17.48 11.98 1.55
CA SER A 164 17.44 12.90 2.69
C SER A 164 17.51 12.17 4.04
N ILE A 165 16.86 11.01 4.17
CA ILE A 165 16.81 10.24 5.42
C ILE A 165 17.98 9.25 5.56
N TYR A 166 18.60 8.86 4.45
CA TYR A 166 19.73 7.92 4.40
C TYR A 166 21.05 8.59 3.92
N TYR A 167 21.28 9.83 4.35
CA TYR A 167 22.31 10.71 3.77
C TYR A 167 23.77 10.26 3.95
N ASN A 168 24.06 9.41 4.93
CA ASN A 168 25.43 8.99 5.28
C ASN A 168 26.01 7.89 4.38
N HIS A 169 25.19 7.25 3.54
CA HIS A 169 25.59 6.07 2.76
C HIS A 169 25.59 6.39 1.26
N ARG A 170 26.77 6.71 0.72
CA ARG A 170 26.90 7.33 -0.61
C ARG A 170 27.06 6.39 -1.81
N ASN A 171 26.76 5.10 -1.67
CA ASN A 171 27.16 4.10 -2.68
C ASN A 171 26.02 3.29 -3.31
N ILE A 172 24.75 3.65 -3.10
CA ILE A 172 23.63 2.90 -3.70
C ILE A 172 23.35 3.46 -5.08
N GLN A 173 23.39 2.61 -6.10
CA GLN A 173 23.14 3.05 -7.46
C GLN A 173 21.65 3.29 -7.66
N THR A 174 21.32 4.29 -8.48
CA THR A 174 19.93 4.59 -8.83
C THR A 174 19.22 3.38 -9.43
N ILE A 175 19.94 2.55 -10.20
CA ILE A 175 19.38 1.34 -10.79
C ILE A 175 18.95 0.31 -9.72
N ASP A 176 19.72 0.14 -8.66
CA ASP A 176 19.40 -0.78 -7.56
C ASP A 176 18.14 -0.32 -6.82
N MET A 177 17.99 0.99 -6.62
CA MET A 177 16.78 1.56 -6.02
C MET A 177 15.55 1.32 -6.90
N HIS A 178 15.67 1.46 -8.23
CA HIS A 178 14.58 1.17 -9.15
C HIS A 178 14.18 -0.31 -9.11
N GLN A 179 15.16 -1.22 -9.16
CA GLN A 179 14.91 -2.66 -9.07
C GLN A 179 14.23 -3.02 -7.76
N GLN A 180 14.65 -2.42 -6.64
CA GLN A 180 14.05 -2.67 -5.34
C GLN A 180 12.59 -2.18 -5.26
N ILE A 181 12.25 -1.05 -5.88
CA ILE A 181 10.86 -0.58 -5.97
C ILE A 181 10.01 -1.58 -6.75
N GLU A 182 10.51 -2.12 -7.86
CA GLU A 182 9.79 -3.16 -8.60
C GLU A 182 9.62 -4.44 -7.76
N SER A 183 10.63 -4.84 -6.99
CA SER A 183 10.50 -5.95 -6.03
C SER A 183 9.43 -5.67 -4.97
N PHE A 184 9.38 -4.46 -4.42
CA PHE A 184 8.32 -4.07 -3.49
C PHE A 184 6.93 -4.08 -4.10
N VAL A 185 6.81 -3.75 -5.39
CA VAL A 185 5.54 -3.91 -6.14
C VAL A 185 5.18 -5.38 -6.29
N ALA A 186 6.13 -6.22 -6.69
CA ALA A 186 5.92 -7.67 -6.83
C ALA A 186 5.56 -8.37 -5.51
N HIS A 187 5.95 -7.78 -4.36
CA HIS A 187 5.61 -8.26 -3.02
C HIS A 187 4.45 -7.51 -2.38
N HIS A 188 3.71 -6.68 -3.13
CA HIS A 188 2.54 -5.92 -2.66
C HIS A 188 2.81 -4.98 -1.47
N LEU A 189 4.07 -4.59 -1.25
CA LEU A 189 4.43 -3.54 -0.28
C LEU A 189 4.15 -2.15 -0.87
N ILE A 190 4.15 -2.04 -2.20
CA ILE A 190 3.83 -0.84 -2.96
C ILE A 190 2.84 -1.22 -4.06
N VAL A 191 1.91 -0.33 -4.38
CA VAL A 191 0.96 -0.51 -5.49
C VAL A 191 1.25 0.52 -6.58
N CYS A 192 1.40 0.06 -7.82
CA CYS A 192 1.47 0.93 -8.99
C CYS A 192 0.06 1.44 -9.32
N THR A 193 -0.16 2.75 -9.25
CA THR A 193 -1.51 3.34 -9.38
C THR A 193 -1.87 3.73 -10.80
N VAL A 194 -0.89 3.84 -11.69
CA VAL A 194 -1.10 4.12 -13.11
C VAL A 194 -0.19 3.20 -13.93
N PRO A 195 -0.76 2.29 -14.74
CA PRO A 195 0.04 1.46 -15.65
C PRO A 195 0.72 2.33 -16.71
N TYR A 196 1.84 1.84 -17.28
CA TYR A 196 2.57 2.54 -18.35
C TYR A 196 1.63 2.82 -19.52
N ASP A 197 1.09 4.03 -19.59
CA ASP A 197 0.43 4.48 -20.80
C ASP A 197 0.89 5.89 -21.15
N ARG A 198 1.65 5.95 -22.26
CA ARG A 198 2.18 7.14 -22.94
C ARG A 198 3.15 8.02 -22.15
N LEU A 199 4.44 7.67 -22.19
CA LEU A 199 5.57 8.58 -21.89
C LEU A 199 5.54 9.30 -20.51
N GLY A 200 4.62 8.94 -19.61
CA GLY A 200 4.42 9.57 -18.32
C GLY A 200 5.25 8.93 -17.19
N SER A 201 5.42 9.69 -16.10
CA SER A 201 6.01 9.22 -14.84
C SER A 201 5.11 8.15 -14.21
N ARG A 202 5.69 7.03 -13.75
CA ARG A 202 4.96 6.00 -12.99
C ARG A 202 4.58 6.56 -11.62
N ALA A 203 3.32 6.38 -11.23
CA ALA A 203 2.82 6.74 -9.92
C ALA A 203 2.64 5.50 -9.04
N TYR A 204 3.03 5.63 -7.78
CA TYR A 204 2.98 4.55 -6.79
C TYR A 204 2.30 5.01 -5.52
N ARG A 205 1.73 4.09 -4.75
CA ARG A 205 1.28 4.31 -3.37
C ARG A 205 1.80 3.22 -2.44
N CYS A 206 2.12 3.57 -1.20
CA CYS A 206 2.51 2.61 -0.19
C CYS A 206 1.29 1.77 0.24
N ASN A 207 1.51 0.47 0.41
CA ASN A 207 0.50 -0.49 0.89
C ASN A 207 0.85 -1.08 2.27
N VAL A 208 1.82 -0.46 2.95
CA VAL A 208 2.28 -0.91 4.28
C VAL A 208 1.59 -0.09 5.37
N ASN A 209 1.10 -0.76 6.40
CA ASN A 209 0.46 -0.12 7.55
C ASN A 209 1.49 0.62 8.43
N TYR A 210 1.07 1.72 9.04
CA TYR A 210 1.85 2.48 10.03
C TYR A 210 2.46 1.59 11.12
N ASN A 211 1.75 0.59 11.65
CA ASN A 211 2.30 -0.28 12.70
C ASN A 211 3.54 -1.06 12.22
N CYS A 212 3.52 -1.54 10.98
CA CYS A 212 4.66 -2.22 10.38
C CYS A 212 5.83 -1.25 10.19
N VAL A 213 5.58 -0.08 9.60
CA VAL A 213 6.65 0.91 9.38
C VAL A 213 7.23 1.41 10.70
N LYS A 214 6.40 1.55 11.74
CA LYS A 214 6.83 1.89 13.09
C LYS A 214 7.72 0.81 13.71
N GLN A 215 7.42 -0.46 13.46
CA GLN A 215 8.27 -1.57 13.90
C GLN A 215 9.62 -1.53 13.16
N ILE A 216 9.62 -1.49 11.83
CA ILE A 216 10.85 -1.37 11.01
C ILE A 216 11.69 -0.17 11.46
N SER A 217 11.03 0.97 11.73
CA SER A 217 11.70 2.18 12.20
C SER A 217 12.39 1.98 13.54
N ARG A 218 11.82 1.20 14.45
CA ARG A 218 12.47 0.85 15.73
C ARG A 218 13.66 -0.08 15.50
N ASP A 219 13.51 -1.06 14.63
CA ASP A 219 14.53 -2.07 14.34
C ASP A 219 15.81 -1.40 13.79
N ILE A 220 15.66 -0.39 12.91
CA ILE A 220 16.80 0.35 12.34
C ILE A 220 17.18 1.65 13.07
N ASP A 221 16.62 1.89 14.27
CA ASP A 221 16.81 3.11 15.09
C ASP A 221 16.54 4.42 14.32
N PHE A 222 15.44 4.43 13.55
CA PHE A 222 14.93 5.59 12.83
C PHE A 222 13.72 6.21 13.55
N ASP A 223 13.81 7.49 13.89
CA ASP A 223 12.70 8.23 14.50
C ASP A 223 11.69 8.73 13.44
N ILE A 224 10.70 7.89 13.16
CA ILE A 224 9.61 8.22 12.22
C ILE A 224 8.63 9.25 12.77
N SER A 225 8.49 9.38 14.09
CA SER A 225 7.54 10.30 14.74
C SER A 225 7.82 11.76 14.35
N LYS A 226 9.10 12.12 14.25
CA LYS A 226 9.56 13.44 13.75
C LYS A 226 8.89 13.91 12.44
N TYR A 227 8.46 12.99 11.59
CA TYR A 227 7.87 13.28 10.28
C TYR A 227 6.34 13.22 10.29
N LEU A 228 5.74 12.58 11.29
CA LEU A 228 4.34 12.18 11.31
C LEU A 228 3.53 12.76 12.48
N ASP A 229 4.15 13.41 13.47
CA ASP A 229 3.47 13.95 14.67
C ASP A 229 2.39 15.01 14.37
N GLU A 230 2.41 15.66 13.20
CA GLU A 230 1.32 16.58 12.78
C GLU A 230 0.12 15.84 12.15
N PHE A 231 0.24 14.53 11.94
CA PHE A 231 -0.71 13.71 11.19
C PHE A 231 -1.21 12.49 11.98
N TRP A 232 -0.65 12.15 13.15
CA TRP A 232 -1.01 10.95 13.92
C TRP A 232 -1.31 11.17 15.39
#